data_AF-A0A914NAH5-F1
#
_entry.id   AF-A0A914NAH5-F1
#
_cell.length_a   1.000
_cell.length_b   1.000
_cell.length_c   1.000
_cell.angle_alpha   90.00
_cell.angle_beta   90.00
_cell.angle_gamma   90.00
#
_symmetry.space_group_name_H-M   'P 1'
#
loop_
_entity.id
_entity.type
_entity.pdbx_description
1 polymer ?
#
loop_
_entity_poly.entity_id
_entity_poly.type
_entity_poly.pdbx_seq_one_letter_code
_entity_poly.pdbx_strand_id
1 'polypeptide(L)'
;MLLWNMLKNIQKIKRTHTGVKPYVCKYVDQDGVSCNKEYKRQETLKVHQRNHTGEKIKYKCAHCPQTFTSQRGKYYHEKRKHAACSNADNEAVVRTFFLIMNFRSMFSQK
;
A
#
# COMPACT_ATOMS: atom_id res chain seq x y z
N MET A 1 28.39 -10.84 9.18
CA MET A 1 27.18 -10.17 8.63
C MET A 1 25.90 -10.99 8.83
N LEU A 2 25.87 -12.29 8.52
CA LEU A 2 24.67 -13.14 8.64
C LEU A 2 24.12 -13.23 10.08
N LEU A 3 25.01 -13.34 11.08
CA LEU A 3 24.65 -13.44 12.49
C LEU A 3 23.86 -12.23 13.01
N TRP A 4 24.23 -11.02 12.58
CA TRP A 4 23.58 -9.78 12.98
C TRP A 4 22.18 -9.64 12.38
N ASN A 5 22.00 -10.06 11.12
CA ASN A 5 20.68 -10.13 10.49
C ASN A 5 19.75 -11.13 11.20
N MET A 6 20.27 -12.28 11.60
CA MET A 6 19.52 -13.28 12.36
C MET A 6 19.07 -12.74 13.73
N LEU A 7 19.98 -12.11 14.49
CA LEU A 7 19.66 -11.50 15.78
C LEU A 7 18.61 -10.39 15.66
N LYS A 8 18.72 -9.53 14.65
CA LYS A 8 17.70 -8.50 14.35
C LYS A 8 16.33 -9.11 14.04
N ASN A 9 16.29 -10.21 13.30
CA ASN A 9 15.03 -10.91 13.01
C ASN A 9 14.43 -11.54 14.26
N ILE A 10 15.24 -12.17 15.11
CA ILE A 10 14.80 -12.72 16.39
C ILE A 10 14.22 -11.62 17.28
N GLN A 11 14.87 -10.46 17.37
CA GLN A 11 14.34 -9.30 18.12
C GLN A 11 12.99 -8.81 17.55
N LYS A 12 12.84 -8.77 16.23
CA LYS A 12 11.59 -8.39 15.57
C LYS A 12 10.45 -9.36 15.90
N ILE A 13 10.74 -10.66 15.89
CA ILE A 13 9.78 -11.73 16.24
C ILE A 13 9.41 -11.67 17.73
N LYS A 14 10.37 -11.42 18.62
CA LYS A 14 10.10 -11.25 20.05
C LYS A 14 9.08 -10.13 20.31
N ARG A 15 9.19 -8.98 19.63
CA ARG A 15 8.22 -7.87 19.74
C ARG A 15 6.81 -8.24 19.28
N THR A 16 6.66 -9.19 18.35
CA THR A 16 5.33 -9.63 17.94
C THR A 16 4.65 -10.48 19.01
N HIS A 17 5.40 -11.35 19.70
CA HIS A 17 4.90 -12.19 20.79
C HIS A 17 4.63 -11.42 22.07
N THR A 18 5.54 -10.53 22.48
CA THR A 18 5.41 -9.77 23.73
C THR A 18 4.47 -8.58 23.63
N GLY A 19 4.01 -8.25 22.42
CA GLY A 19 3.13 -7.10 22.19
C GLY A 19 3.81 -5.73 22.32
N VAL A 20 5.09 -5.67 22.70
CA VAL A 20 5.84 -4.43 22.93
C VAL A 20 5.85 -3.54 21.68
N LYS A 21 5.46 -2.28 21.85
CA LYS A 21 5.38 -1.25 20.79
C LYS A 21 6.37 -0.12 21.08
N PRO A 22 7.66 -0.30 20.74
CA PRO A 22 8.69 0.66 21.12
C PRO A 22 8.64 1.97 20.33
N TYR A 23 7.79 2.07 19.30
CA TYR A 23 7.72 3.23 18.42
C TYR A 23 6.44 4.02 18.71
N VAL A 24 6.58 5.18 19.36
CA VAL A 24 5.46 6.05 19.76
C VAL A 24 5.42 7.28 18.87
N CYS A 25 4.21 7.72 18.51
CA CYS A 25 4.01 8.98 17.81
C CYS A 25 4.24 10.15 18.77
N LYS A 26 5.05 11.13 18.34
CA LYS A 26 5.35 12.34 19.12
C LYS A 26 4.67 13.58 18.54
N TYR A 27 3.70 13.38 17.66
CA TYR A 27 2.98 14.48 17.04
C TYR A 27 2.05 15.14 18.07
N VAL A 28 1.99 16.46 18.04
CA VAL A 28 1.08 17.29 18.83
C VAL A 28 0.32 18.14 17.83
N ASP A 29 -1.00 18.19 17.94
CA ASP A 29 -1.81 19.03 17.08
C ASP A 29 -1.75 20.51 17.50
N GLN A 30 -2.37 21.36 16.69
CA GLN A 30 -2.43 22.81 16.93
C GLN A 30 -3.15 23.19 18.23
N ASP A 31 -3.98 22.28 18.77
CA ASP A 31 -4.74 22.45 20.01
C ASP A 31 -3.98 21.88 21.23
N GLY A 32 -2.73 21.41 21.03
CA GLY A 32 -1.85 20.91 22.07
C GLY A 32 -2.10 19.44 22.46
N VAL A 33 -2.93 18.70 21.72
CA VAL A 33 -3.25 17.30 21.99
C VAL A 33 -2.17 16.38 21.41
N SER A 34 -1.56 15.57 22.27
CA SER A 34 -0.55 14.61 21.86
C SER A 34 -1.16 13.34 21.24
N CYS A 35 -0.59 12.89 20.12
CA CYS A 35 -0.99 11.65 19.50
C CYS A 35 -0.38 10.44 20.24
N ASN A 36 -1.16 9.77 21.09
CA ASN A 36 -0.70 8.62 21.89
C ASN A 36 -0.69 7.28 21.12
N LYS A 37 -0.43 7.29 19.81
CA LYS A 37 -0.42 6.05 19.00
C LYS A 37 0.93 5.35 19.01
N GLU A 38 0.92 4.06 19.29
CA GLU A 38 2.11 3.21 19.38
C GLU A 38 2.15 2.11 18.33
N TYR A 39 3.37 1.74 17.91
CA TYR A 39 3.63 0.80 16.83
C TYR A 39 4.74 -0.20 17.16
N LYS A 40 4.59 -1.43 16.65
CA LYS A 40 5.61 -2.50 16.79
C LYS A 40 6.82 -2.30 15.85
N ARG A 41 6.67 -1.52 14.79
CA ARG A 41 7.68 -1.31 13.73
C ARG A 41 7.80 0.16 13.36
N GLN A 42 9.03 0.59 13.07
CA GLN A 42 9.34 1.98 12.68
C GLN A 42 8.67 2.37 11.35
N GLU A 43 8.63 1.47 10.37
CA GLU A 43 7.97 1.71 9.08
C GLU A 43 6.49 2.07 9.25
N THR A 44 5.80 1.41 10.19
CA THR A 44 4.39 1.67 10.46
C THR A 44 4.17 3.03 11.14
N LEU A 45 5.06 3.42 12.06
CA LEU A 45 5.07 4.76 12.64
C LEU A 45 5.29 5.84 11.55
N LYS A 46 6.26 5.64 10.65
CA LYS A 46 6.53 6.58 9.54
C LYS A 46 5.31 6.78 8.63
N VAL A 47 4.59 5.69 8.32
CA VAL A 47 3.35 5.78 7.53
C VAL A 47 2.27 6.54 8.31
N HIS A 48 2.13 6.28 9.60
CA HIS A 48 1.18 6.99 10.45
C HIS A 48 1.44 8.50 10.52
N GLN A 49 2.71 8.91 10.65
CA GLN A 49 3.09 10.33 10.74
C GLN A 49 2.65 11.15 9.53
N ARG A 50 2.55 10.54 8.34
CA ARG A 50 2.04 11.21 7.14
C ARG A 50 0.58 11.64 7.24
N ASN A 51 -0.21 10.99 8.11
CA ASN A 51 -1.59 11.40 8.35
C ASN A 51 -1.67 12.74 9.08
N HIS A 52 -0.63 13.10 9.83
CA HIS A 52 -0.59 14.34 10.60
C HIS A 52 -0.11 15.52 9.75
N THR A 53 0.91 15.31 8.92
CA THR A 53 1.51 16.35 8.07
C THR A 53 0.74 16.60 6.77
N GLY A 54 -0.30 15.80 6.48
CA GLY A 54 -1.02 15.85 5.21
C GLY A 54 -0.15 15.55 3.98
N GLU A 55 1.09 15.09 4.17
CA GLU A 55 2.04 14.90 3.08
C GLU A 55 1.60 13.76 2.15
N LYS A 56 1.14 14.17 0.96
CA LYS A 56 0.91 13.38 -0.26
C LYS A 56 0.58 11.91 0.00
N ILE A 57 -0.71 11.66 0.16
CA ILE A 57 -1.36 10.35 0.13
C ILE A 57 -1.30 9.80 -1.32
N LYS A 58 -0.17 9.19 -1.71
CA LYS A 58 0.15 8.88 -3.13
C LYS A 58 -0.52 7.63 -3.71
N TYR A 59 -1.33 6.89 -2.98
CA TYR A 59 -1.95 5.67 -3.52
C TYR A 59 -3.43 5.88 -3.74
N LYS A 60 -3.79 6.37 -4.93
CA LYS A 60 -5.19 6.49 -5.35
C LYS A 60 -5.73 5.13 -5.76
N CYS A 61 -6.93 4.79 -5.31
CA CYS A 61 -7.69 3.67 -5.84
C CYS A 61 -7.99 3.90 -7.32
N ALA A 62 -7.94 2.86 -8.15
CA ALA A 62 -8.26 2.97 -9.57
C ALA A 62 -9.77 3.15 -9.82
N HIS A 63 -10.60 2.68 -8.90
CA HIS A 63 -12.06 2.60 -9.10
C HIS A 63 -12.85 3.63 -8.25
N CYS A 64 -12.19 4.37 -7.35
CA CYS A 64 -12.87 5.37 -6.51
C CYS A 64 -11.90 6.49 -6.06
N PRO A 65 -12.41 7.63 -5.55
CA PRO A 65 -11.56 8.77 -5.17
C PRO A 65 -10.77 8.55 -3.86
N GLN A 66 -10.84 7.36 -3.25
CA GLN A 66 -10.11 7.06 -2.02
C GLN A 66 -8.60 7.05 -2.23
N THR A 67 -7.88 7.62 -1.25
CA THR A 67 -6.43 7.72 -1.26
C THR A 67 -5.85 7.06 -0.02
N PHE A 68 -4.75 6.33 -0.19
CA PHE A 68 -4.09 5.56 0.87
C PHE A 68 -2.65 6.03 1.09
N THR A 69 -2.17 5.94 2.33
CA THR A 69 -0.78 6.28 2.69
C THR A 69 0.22 5.15 2.40
N SER A 70 -0.27 3.97 2.02
CA SER A 70 0.53 2.82 1.59
C SER A 70 -0.12 2.05 0.45
N GLN A 71 0.70 1.46 -0.43
CA GLN A 71 0.24 0.60 -1.54
C GLN A 71 -0.53 -0.63 -1.03
N ARG A 72 -0.10 -1.21 0.10
CA ARG A 72 -0.77 -2.35 0.72
C ARG A 72 -2.19 -1.98 1.20
N GLY A 73 -2.37 -0.76 1.72
CA GLY A 73 -3.69 -0.24 2.08
C GLY A 73 -4.62 -0.13 0.86
N LYS A 74 -4.12 0.46 -0.23
CA LYS A 74 -4.82 0.51 -1.53
C LYS A 74 -5.20 -0.89 -2.02
N TYR A 75 -4.24 -1.81 -2.07
CA TYR A 75 -4.45 -3.18 -2.54
C TYR A 75 -5.56 -3.91 -1.77
N TYR A 76 -5.54 -3.87 -0.43
CA TYR A 76 -6.59 -4.53 0.37
C TYR A 76 -7.94 -3.84 0.24
N HIS A 77 -7.98 -2.52 0.04
CA HIS A 77 -9.20 -1.81 -0.28
C HIS A 77 -9.78 -2.27 -1.62
N GLU A 78 -8.98 -2.27 -2.69
CA GLU A 78 -9.39 -2.72 -4.02
C GLU A 78 -9.85 -4.18 -4.00
N LYS A 79 -9.09 -5.08 -3.36
CA LYS A 79 -9.46 -6.50 -3.25
C LYS A 79 -10.76 -6.73 -2.47
N ARG A 80 -11.12 -5.89 -1.50
CA ARG A 80 -12.32 -6.08 -0.65
C ARG A 80 -13.54 -5.34 -1.17
N LYS A 81 -13.35 -4.16 -1.75
CA LYS A 81 -14.43 -3.25 -2.17
C LYS A 81 -14.62 -3.21 -3.68
N HIS A 82 -13.60 -3.57 -4.46
CA HIS A 82 -13.59 -3.62 -5.91
C HIS A 82 -13.17 -5.00 -6.44
N ALA A 83 -13.46 -6.07 -5.69
CA ALA A 83 -13.11 -7.45 -6.05
C ALA A 83 -13.66 -7.89 -7.43
N ALA A 84 -14.87 -7.41 -7.76
CA ALA A 84 -15.51 -7.68 -9.04
C ALA A 84 -14.93 -6.82 -10.19
N CYS A 85 -14.43 -5.62 -9.89
CA CYS A 85 -13.86 -4.71 -10.89
C CYS A 85 -12.41 -5.06 -11.25
N SER A 86 -11.61 -5.59 -10.31
CA SER A 86 -10.22 -5.98 -10.58
C SER A 86 -10.08 -7.12 -11.62
N ASN A 87 -11.15 -7.87 -11.86
CA ASN A 87 -11.20 -8.91 -12.89
C ASN A 87 -11.61 -8.35 -14.27
N ALA A 88 -12.32 -7.22 -14.32
CA ALA A 88 -12.78 -6.60 -15.56
C ALA A 88 -11.64 -5.91 -16.34
N ASP A 89 -10.61 -5.44 -15.65
CA ASP A 89 -9.45 -4.79 -16.26
C ASP A 89 -8.64 -5.79 -17.11
N ASN A 90 -8.54 -7.05 -16.68
CA ASN A 90 -7.88 -8.11 -17.46
C ASN A 90 -8.69 -8.53 -18.68
N GLU A 91 -10.03 -8.58 -18.58
CA GLU A 91 -10.88 -8.93 -19.71
C GLU A 91 -10.87 -7.83 -20.80
N ALA A 92 -10.87 -6.56 -20.40
CA ALA A 92 -10.75 -5.43 -21.32
C ALA A 92 -9.37 -5.37 -21.99
N VAL A 93 -8.27 -5.59 -21.25
CA VAL A 93 -6.91 -5.60 -21.81
C VAL A 93 -6.73 -6.78 -22.77
N VAL A 94 -7.26 -7.96 -22.46
CA VAL A 94 -7.23 -9.13 -23.35
C VAL A 94 -8.09 -8.92 -24.60
N ARG A 95 -9.31 -8.35 -24.47
CA ARG A 95 -10.15 -8.00 -25.62
C ARG A 95 -9.49 -6.95 -26.53
N THR A 96 -8.88 -5.92 -25.94
CA THR A 96 -8.14 -4.89 -26.70
C THR A 96 -6.89 -5.50 -27.37
N PHE A 97 -6.21 -6.44 -26.72
CA PHE A 97 -5.07 -7.17 -27.29
C PHE A 97 -5.49 -8.06 -28.49
N PHE A 98 -6.62 -8.76 -28.41
CA PHE A 98 -7.17 -9.55 -29.53
C PHE A 98 -7.64 -8.68 -30.71
N LEU A 99 -8.16 -7.47 -30.45
CA LEU A 99 -8.53 -6.52 -31.51
C LEU A 99 -7.30 -5.96 -32.21
N ILE A 100 -6.27 -5.53 -31.45
CA ILE A 100 -5.04 -4.95 -32.01
C ILE A 100 -4.24 -6.01 -32.82
N MET A 101 -4.23 -7.27 -32.40
CA MET A 101 -3.57 -8.35 -33.15
C MET A 101 -4.27 -8.70 -34.46
N ASN A 102 -5.60 -8.52 -34.57
CA ASN A 102 -6.35 -8.73 -35.82
C ASN A 102 -6.21 -7.57 -36.83
N PHE A 103 -5.85 -6.37 -36.40
CA PHE A 103 -5.62 -5.24 -37.31
C PHE A 103 -4.31 -5.33 -38.11
N ARG A 104 -3.36 -6.18 -37.71
CA ARG A 104 -2.05 -6.30 -38.37
C ARG A 104 -2.07 -7.14 -39.66
N SER A 105 -3.23 -7.65 -40.06
CA SER A 105 -3.44 -8.48 -41.25
C SER A 105 -3.96 -7.72 -42.49
N MET A 106 -4.39 -6.45 -42.37
CA MET A 106 -5.04 -5.73 -43.48
C MET A 106 -4.16 -4.71 -44.23
N PHE A 107 -2.88 -4.58 -43.91
CA PHE A 107 -1.94 -3.75 -44.68
C PHE A 107 -0.70 -4.56 -45.09
N SER A 108 -0.89 -5.53 -45.97
CA SER A 108 0.18 -6.01 -46.85
C SER A 108 -0.43 -6.64 -48.10
N GLN A 109 0.06 -6.17 -49.24
CA GLN A 109 -0.14 -6.64 -50.62
C GLN A 109 -1.30 -6.04 -51.44
N LYS A 110 -0.86 -5.12 -52.31
CA LYS A 110 -1.31 -4.79 -53.68
C LYS A 110 -2.74 -4.32 -53.91
#